data_AF-A0A8T5R2N0-F1
#
_entry.id   AF-A0A8T5R2N0-F1
#
_cell.length_a   1.000
_cell.length_b   1.000
_cell.length_c   1.000
_cell.angle_alpha   90.00
_cell.angle_beta   90.00
_cell.angle_gamma   90.00
#
_symmetry.space_group_name_H-M   'P 1'
#
loop_
_entity.id
_entity.type
_entity.pdbx_description
1 polymer ?
#
loop_
_entity_poly.entity_id
_entity_poly.type
_entity_poly.pdbx_seq_one_letter_code
_entity_poly.pdbx_strand_id
1 'polypeptide(L)'
;MSLTAILGRLLTPLGLLRALTDSPFGALLVLIGIGSVLFSILVLVKSRSMVAVPATEAPVPAPAKKRQATPAPAATPAPTPPRPRATTDRVAVKFPAILRGHPDVWGLQEPIIVAVETDTQVVPPGTPISLALHRKGRSVPLGEARTDSKGVARFEAPLTEKGEADIIARLQGGQVDGQAVRPLRVVDYREEIVETFEDFKAWADSQFDFVDLRMTAREFVDRFADGRPGTPVAPLDRIVDIYELSNYSEHPVDRSTYTRMVEAFLELESAGALDGEESR
;
A
#
# COMPACT_ATOMS: atom_id res chain seq x y z
N MET A 1 -56.92 -29.69 -2.21
CA MET A 1 -56.45 -28.37 -1.71
C MET A 1 -55.57 -27.76 -2.78
N SER A 2 -56.05 -26.70 -3.43
CA SER A 2 -55.44 -26.15 -4.66
C SER A 2 -54.46 -25.03 -4.35
N LEU A 3 -53.31 -25.04 -5.04
CA LEU A 3 -52.23 -24.04 -4.97
C LEU A 3 -52.66 -22.62 -5.42
N THR A 4 -53.92 -22.42 -5.80
CA THR A 4 -54.48 -21.13 -6.24
C THR A 4 -54.98 -20.23 -5.11
N ALA A 5 -54.98 -20.68 -3.84
CA ALA A 5 -55.48 -19.86 -2.72
C ALA A 5 -54.41 -19.04 -1.97
N ILE A 6 -53.11 -19.22 -2.30
CA ILE A 6 -52.01 -18.51 -1.61
C ILE A 6 -51.43 -17.36 -2.46
N LEU A 7 -51.77 -17.28 -3.76
CA LEU A 7 -51.31 -16.21 -4.65
C LEU A 7 -52.20 -14.94 -4.65
N GLY A 8 -53.27 -14.90 -3.86
CA GLY A 8 -54.24 -13.79 -3.85
C GLY A 8 -53.92 -12.62 -2.90
N ARG A 9 -52.78 -12.62 -2.20
CA ARG A 9 -52.43 -11.59 -1.20
C ARG A 9 -51.12 -10.83 -1.46
N LEU A 10 -50.51 -10.98 -2.63
CA LEU A 10 -49.17 -10.42 -2.94
C LEU A 10 -49.16 -9.36 -4.04
N LEU A 11 -50.29 -8.72 -4.34
CA LEU A 11 -50.36 -7.64 -5.32
C LEU A 11 -51.07 -6.41 -4.77
N THR A 12 -50.33 -5.59 -4.02
CA THR A 12 -50.47 -4.12 -4.05
C THR A 12 -49.14 -3.44 -3.67
N PRO A 13 -48.09 -3.51 -4.51
CA PRO A 13 -46.86 -2.75 -4.29
C PRO A 13 -47.05 -1.22 -4.50
N LEU A 14 -48.22 -0.76 -4.99
CA LEU A 14 -48.50 0.66 -5.23
C LEU A 14 -48.85 1.45 -3.96
N GLY A 15 -49.27 0.80 -2.86
CA GLY A 15 -49.60 1.49 -1.62
C GLY A 15 -48.37 1.91 -0.80
N LEU A 16 -47.35 1.06 -0.78
CA LEU A 16 -46.13 1.29 0.01
C LEU A 16 -45.23 2.38 -0.59
N LEU A 17 -45.23 2.51 -1.92
CA LEU A 17 -44.45 3.55 -2.62
C LEU A 17 -44.97 4.96 -2.33
N ARG A 18 -46.29 5.12 -2.09
CA ARG A 18 -46.88 6.43 -1.78
C ARG A 18 -46.54 6.92 -0.37
N ALA A 19 -46.43 6.00 0.60
CA ALA A 19 -46.03 6.33 1.97
C ALA A 19 -44.54 6.71 2.10
N LEU A 20 -43.69 6.24 1.17
CA LEU A 20 -42.26 6.56 1.16
C LEU A 20 -41.95 7.91 0.48
N THR A 21 -42.79 8.39 -0.43
CA THR A 21 -42.54 9.67 -1.12
C THR A 21 -42.94 10.91 -0.32
N ASP A 22 -43.81 10.77 0.69
CA ASP A 22 -44.29 11.89 1.50
C ASP A 22 -43.31 12.31 2.61
N SER A 23 -42.23 11.54 2.81
CA SER A 23 -41.13 11.88 3.72
C SER A 23 -39.89 12.31 2.92
N PRO A 24 -39.22 13.42 3.30
CA PRO A 24 -37.98 13.83 2.65
C PRO A 24 -36.88 12.77 2.73
N PHE A 25 -36.93 11.89 3.74
CA PHE A 25 -36.01 10.76 3.88
C PHE A 25 -36.33 9.59 2.95
N GLY A 26 -37.61 9.35 2.63
CA GLY A 26 -37.99 8.24 1.76
C GLY A 26 -37.68 8.54 0.29
N ALA A 27 -37.79 9.81 -0.15
CA ALA A 27 -37.33 10.23 -1.47
C ALA A 27 -35.81 10.01 -1.66
N LEU A 28 -35.01 10.29 -0.62
CA LEU A 28 -33.56 10.06 -0.64
C LEU A 28 -33.21 8.57 -0.77
N LEU A 29 -33.90 7.70 -0.03
CA LEU A 29 -33.68 6.25 -0.11
C LEU A 29 -34.05 5.67 -1.47
N VAL A 30 -35.12 6.16 -2.10
CA VAL A 30 -35.51 5.76 -3.46
C VAL A 30 -34.44 6.19 -4.48
N LEU A 31 -33.89 7.40 -4.35
CA LEU A 31 -32.80 7.87 -5.22
C LEU A 31 -31.51 7.06 -5.04
N ILE A 32 -31.15 6.68 -3.81
CA ILE A 32 -30.00 5.81 -3.54
C ILE A 32 -30.23 4.43 -4.17
N GLY A 33 -31.43 3.86 -4.04
CA GLY A 33 -31.78 2.58 -4.65
C GLY A 33 -31.69 2.59 -6.17
N ILE A 34 -32.24 3.63 -6.83
CA ILE A 34 -32.16 3.79 -8.29
C ILE A 34 -30.70 3.99 -8.73
N GLY A 35 -29.92 4.79 -7.98
CA GLY A 35 -28.50 5.01 -8.25
C GLY A 35 -27.68 3.72 -8.19
N SER A 36 -27.94 2.86 -7.20
CA SER A 36 -27.25 1.56 -7.08
C SER A 36 -27.53 0.64 -8.27
N VAL A 37 -28.79 0.57 -8.73
CA VAL A 37 -29.16 -0.28 -9.88
C VAL A 37 -28.53 0.24 -11.18
N LEU A 38 -28.56 1.56 -11.41
CA LEU A 38 -27.94 2.16 -12.59
C LEU A 38 -26.41 1.96 -12.59
N PHE A 39 -25.78 2.07 -11.42
CA PHE A 39 -24.34 1.80 -11.28
C PHE A 39 -24.00 0.34 -11.60
N SER A 40 -24.77 -0.63 -11.10
CA SER A 40 -24.58 -2.05 -11.42
C SER A 40 -24.74 -2.33 -12.93
N ILE A 41 -25.69 -1.69 -13.60
CA ILE A 41 -25.87 -1.81 -15.06
C ILE A 41 -24.67 -1.22 -15.81
N LEU A 42 -24.15 -0.06 -15.37
CA LEU A 42 -22.99 0.58 -16.00
C LEU A 42 -21.73 -0.27 -15.91
N VAL A 43 -21.49 -0.92 -14.76
CA VAL A 43 -20.37 -1.84 -14.54
C VAL A 43 -20.48 -3.06 -15.47
N LEU A 44 -21.69 -3.63 -15.61
CA LEU A 44 -21.94 -4.76 -16.50
C LEU A 44 -21.69 -4.43 -17.98
N VAL A 45 -22.13 -3.25 -18.44
CA VAL A 45 -21.90 -2.78 -19.81
C VAL A 45 -20.41 -2.54 -20.07
N LYS A 46 -19.67 -1.95 -19.11
CA LYS A 46 -18.23 -1.71 -19.27
C LYS A 46 -17.43 -3.02 -19.31
N SER A 47 -17.85 -4.06 -18.58
CA SER A 47 -17.17 -5.37 -18.61
C SER A 47 -17.27 -6.09 -19.96
N ARG A 48 -18.34 -5.83 -20.74
CA ARG A 48 -18.53 -6.46 -22.05
C ARG A 48 -17.74 -5.82 -23.19
N SER A 49 -17.17 -4.63 -22.98
CA SER A 49 -16.36 -3.95 -24.01
C SER A 49 -14.89 -4.39 -24.05
N MET A 50 -14.46 -5.35 -23.22
CA MET A 50 -13.06 -5.81 -23.16
C MET A 50 -12.79 -7.21 -23.72
N VAL A 51 -13.73 -7.81 -24.47
CA VAL A 51 -13.48 -9.09 -25.15
C VAL A 51 -13.79 -8.98 -26.63
N ALA A 52 -12.80 -8.49 -27.40
CA ALA A 52 -12.65 -8.76 -28.81
C ALA A 52 -11.18 -8.50 -29.20
N VAL A 53 -10.30 -9.45 -28.89
CA VAL A 53 -8.99 -9.53 -29.54
C VAL A 53 -9.22 -10.32 -30.84
N PRO A 54 -9.16 -9.70 -32.03
CA PRO A 54 -9.19 -10.46 -33.27
C PRO A 54 -7.92 -11.31 -33.37
N ALA A 55 -8.11 -12.59 -33.68
CA ALA A 55 -7.04 -13.54 -33.96
C ALA A 55 -6.12 -12.95 -35.05
N THR A 56 -4.88 -12.63 -34.68
CA THR A 56 -3.85 -12.19 -35.62
C THR A 56 -3.24 -13.44 -36.25
N GLU A 57 -3.62 -13.69 -37.50
CA GLU A 57 -3.00 -14.64 -38.41
C GLU A 57 -1.50 -14.35 -38.53
N ALA A 58 -0.66 -15.39 -38.39
CA ALA A 58 0.78 -15.28 -38.50
C ALA A 58 1.19 -14.91 -39.94
N PRO A 59 1.96 -13.84 -40.17
CA PRO A 59 2.40 -13.48 -41.51
C PRO A 59 3.57 -14.38 -41.97
N VAL A 60 3.39 -14.94 -43.16
CA VAL A 60 4.40 -15.62 -43.98
C VAL A 60 5.59 -14.67 -44.24
N PRO A 61 6.85 -15.13 -44.09
CA PRO A 61 8.02 -14.28 -44.34
C PRO A 61 8.18 -13.98 -45.84
N ALA A 62 8.06 -12.70 -46.21
CA ALA A 62 8.36 -12.20 -47.54
C ALA A 62 9.87 -11.88 -47.70
N PRO A 63 10.44 -12.03 -48.91
CA PRO A 63 11.87 -11.88 -49.16
C PRO A 63 12.36 -10.43 -49.03
N ALA A 64 13.59 -10.30 -48.53
CA ALA A 64 14.27 -9.05 -48.20
C ALA A 64 14.39 -8.08 -49.38
N LYS A 65 13.67 -6.95 -49.30
CA LYS A 65 13.87 -5.76 -50.15
C LYS A 65 14.98 -4.88 -49.55
N LYS A 66 16.07 -4.68 -50.30
CA LYS A 66 17.10 -3.65 -50.01
C LYS A 66 16.44 -2.28 -49.87
N ARG A 67 16.43 -1.71 -48.67
CA ARG A 67 16.05 -0.31 -48.41
C ARG A 67 17.20 0.61 -48.83
N GLN A 68 16.92 1.54 -49.74
CA GLN A 68 17.74 2.71 -49.98
C GLN A 68 17.62 3.67 -48.78
N ALA A 69 18.76 4.22 -48.36
CA ALA A 69 18.87 5.11 -47.22
C ALA A 69 18.26 6.49 -47.55
N THR A 70 17.30 6.91 -46.73
CA THR A 70 16.82 8.30 -46.67
C THR A 70 17.76 9.11 -45.78
N PRO A 71 18.19 10.32 -46.17
CA PRO A 71 18.99 11.19 -45.31
C PRO A 71 18.17 11.67 -44.10
N ALA A 72 18.77 11.57 -42.91
CA ALA A 72 18.15 11.94 -41.65
C ALA A 72 17.91 13.47 -41.55
N PRO A 73 16.73 13.93 -41.10
CA PRO A 73 16.51 15.32 -40.76
C PRO A 73 17.34 15.72 -39.52
N ALA A 74 17.88 16.94 -39.56
CA ALA A 74 18.73 17.53 -38.53
C ALA A 74 18.06 17.48 -37.15
N ALA A 75 18.77 16.89 -36.18
CA ALA A 75 18.32 16.73 -34.81
C ALA A 75 18.07 18.09 -34.15
N THR A 76 16.84 18.29 -33.68
CA THR A 76 16.51 19.31 -32.69
C THR A 76 17.35 19.06 -31.43
N PRO A 77 18.04 20.08 -30.87
CA PRO A 77 18.81 19.90 -29.64
C PRO A 77 17.87 19.41 -28.54
N ALA A 78 18.23 18.29 -27.91
CA ALA A 78 17.49 17.70 -26.82
C ALA A 78 17.30 18.73 -25.69
N PRO A 79 16.14 18.78 -25.03
CA PRO A 79 15.95 19.59 -23.84
C PRO A 79 17.01 19.20 -22.81
N THR A 80 17.79 20.18 -22.37
CA THR A 80 18.80 20.01 -21.34
C THR A 80 18.16 19.31 -20.13
N PRO A 81 18.73 18.20 -19.63
CA PRO A 81 18.21 17.53 -18.45
C PRO A 81 18.14 18.53 -17.28
N PRO A 82 17.08 18.50 -16.47
CA PRO A 82 16.98 19.37 -15.31
C PRO A 82 18.24 19.20 -14.45
N ARG A 83 18.90 20.32 -14.18
CA ARG A 83 20.11 20.39 -13.36
C ARG A 83 19.84 19.68 -12.03
N PRO A 84 20.71 18.77 -11.56
CA PRO A 84 20.57 18.14 -10.24
C PRO A 84 20.46 19.24 -9.18
N ARG A 85 19.34 19.30 -8.46
CA ARG A 85 19.25 20.15 -7.26
C ARG A 85 20.21 19.54 -6.24
N ALA A 86 21.17 20.32 -5.76
CA ALA A 86 22.05 19.92 -4.68
C ALA A 86 21.20 19.52 -3.48
N THR A 87 21.14 18.23 -3.18
CA THR A 87 20.65 17.70 -1.91
C THR A 87 21.55 18.28 -0.82
N THR A 88 20.99 19.17 -0.01
CA THR A 88 21.68 19.71 1.15
C THR A 88 21.56 18.68 2.25
N ASP A 89 22.62 17.90 2.50
CA ASP A 89 22.77 16.87 3.55
C ASP A 89 22.66 17.40 4.99
N ARG A 90 21.96 18.52 5.20
CA ARG A 90 21.94 19.28 6.45
C ARG A 90 20.74 18.95 7.33
N VAL A 91 19.76 18.23 6.80
CA VAL A 91 18.52 17.85 7.48
C VAL A 91 18.25 16.38 7.17
N ALA A 92 17.89 15.59 8.18
CA ALA A 92 17.52 14.19 8.04
C ALA A 92 16.23 13.90 8.81
N VAL A 93 15.31 13.16 8.18
CA VAL A 93 14.08 12.67 8.82
C VAL A 93 14.32 11.26 9.36
N LYS A 94 14.01 11.06 10.64
CA LYS A 94 14.11 9.78 11.35
C LYS A 94 12.76 9.41 11.96
N PHE A 95 12.49 8.10 12.00
CA PHE A 95 11.37 7.50 12.74
C PHE A 95 11.94 6.70 13.90
N PRO A 96 12.10 7.29 15.11
CA PRO A 96 12.78 6.61 16.22
C PRO A 96 12.11 5.32 16.69
N ALA A 97 10.80 5.19 16.45
CA ALA A 97 10.02 4.01 16.82
C ALA A 97 9.98 2.92 15.73
N ILE A 98 10.65 3.14 14.58
CA ILE A 98 10.85 2.11 13.55
C ILE A 98 12.27 1.59 13.73
N LEU A 99 12.39 0.29 14.05
CA LEU A 99 13.66 -0.35 14.28
C LEU A 99 14.48 -0.43 12.99
N ARG A 100 15.80 -0.52 13.12
CA ARG A 100 16.68 -0.63 11.96
C ARG A 100 16.40 -1.92 11.20
N GLY A 101 16.25 -1.83 9.88
CA GLY A 101 15.92 -2.97 9.01
C GLY A 101 14.42 -3.21 8.84
N HIS A 102 13.58 -2.56 9.65
CA HIS A 102 12.14 -2.63 9.48
C HIS A 102 11.68 -1.68 8.37
N PRO A 103 10.58 -2.02 7.67
CA PRO A 103 10.01 -1.13 6.67
C PRO A 103 9.46 0.15 7.32
N ASP A 104 9.46 1.26 6.57
CA ASP A 104 8.91 2.56 7.00
C ASP A 104 7.36 2.52 6.97
N VAL A 105 6.78 1.73 7.87
CA VAL A 105 5.33 1.47 8.01
C VAL A 105 4.82 2.03 9.34
N TRP A 106 3.64 2.64 9.31
CA TRP A 106 3.00 3.24 10.48
C TRP A 106 1.50 2.95 10.56
N GLY A 107 0.98 2.71 11.75
CA GLY A 107 -0.42 2.41 11.98
C GLY A 107 -1.34 3.63 11.85
N LEU A 108 -2.53 3.41 11.30
CA LEU A 108 -3.60 4.40 11.29
C LEU A 108 -3.96 4.78 12.73
N GLN A 109 -4.25 6.08 12.95
CA GLN A 109 -4.65 6.65 14.25
C GLN A 109 -3.60 6.59 15.37
N GLU A 110 -2.44 5.98 15.11
CA GLU A 110 -1.29 6.04 16.02
C GLU A 110 -0.53 7.36 15.81
N PRO A 111 -0.19 8.10 16.89
CA PRO A 111 0.63 9.30 16.76
C PRO A 111 2.02 8.94 16.25
N ILE A 112 2.40 9.44 15.07
CA ILE A 112 3.75 9.26 14.55
C ILE A 112 4.75 10.13 15.27
N ILE A 113 5.84 9.50 15.75
CA ILE A 113 6.98 10.19 16.31
C ILE A 113 8.02 10.39 15.21
N VAL A 114 8.23 11.65 14.82
CA VAL A 114 9.24 12.03 13.82
C VAL A 114 10.33 12.84 14.50
N ALA A 115 11.58 12.44 14.30
CA ALA A 115 12.75 13.21 14.70
C ALA A 115 13.41 13.79 13.45
N VAL A 116 13.62 15.10 13.44
CA VAL A 116 14.37 15.80 12.39
C VAL A 116 15.71 16.20 12.96
N GLU A 117 16.77 15.61 12.42
CA GLU A 117 18.15 15.85 12.83
C GLU A 117 18.81 16.85 11.88
N THR A 118 19.60 17.76 12.43
CA THR A 118 20.34 18.76 11.67
C THR A 118 21.81 18.76 12.06
N ASP A 119 22.69 19.16 11.15
CA ASP A 119 24.10 19.36 11.48
C ASP A 119 24.29 20.63 12.33
N THR A 120 24.52 20.44 13.63
CA THR A 120 24.71 21.53 14.60
C THR A 120 25.91 22.45 14.31
N GLN A 121 26.88 22.02 13.49
CA GLN A 121 27.98 22.90 13.07
C GLN A 121 27.50 23.98 12.07
N VAL A 122 26.39 23.70 11.39
CA VAL A 122 25.84 24.53 10.31
C VAL A 122 24.51 25.16 10.72
N VAL A 123 23.71 24.44 11.50
CA VAL A 123 22.36 24.85 11.92
C VAL A 123 22.36 25.12 13.42
N PRO A 124 22.20 26.39 13.84
CA PRO A 124 22.15 26.73 15.26
C PRO A 124 20.96 26.06 15.98
N PRO A 125 21.09 25.78 17.29
CA PRO A 125 19.95 25.44 18.13
C PRO A 125 18.86 26.52 18.09
N GLY A 126 17.60 26.11 18.23
CA GLY A 126 16.45 27.01 18.17
C GLY A 126 15.97 27.34 16.75
N THR A 127 16.56 26.75 15.72
CA THR A 127 16.19 27.00 14.32
C THR A 127 14.82 26.35 14.02
N PRO A 128 13.87 27.07 13.37
CA PRO A 128 12.56 26.53 13.04
C PRO A 128 12.61 25.40 12.01
N ILE A 129 11.87 24.34 12.28
CA ILE A 129 11.59 23.23 11.35
C ILE A 129 10.08 23.15 11.21
N SER A 130 9.59 23.12 9.97
CA SER A 130 8.22 22.71 9.66
C SER A 130 8.19 21.28 9.14
N LEU A 131 7.17 20.53 9.55
CA LEU A 131 6.94 19.16 9.12
C LEU A 131 5.60 19.09 8.37
N ALA A 132 5.57 18.37 7.25
CA ALA A 132 4.36 18.13 6.50
C ALA A 132 4.30 16.70 5.97
N LEU A 133 3.09 16.16 5.86
CA LEU A 133 2.78 14.92 5.16
C LEU A 133 2.37 15.29 3.73
N HIS A 134 3.07 14.75 2.73
CA HIS A 134 2.73 14.94 1.32
C HIS A 134 2.17 13.64 0.73
N ARG A 135 1.00 13.73 0.10
CA ARG A 135 0.28 12.57 -0.42
C ARG A 135 -0.61 12.97 -1.59
N LYS A 136 -0.52 12.23 -2.70
CA LYS A 136 -1.37 12.44 -3.90
C LYS A 136 -1.41 13.92 -4.35
N GLY A 137 -0.27 14.61 -4.30
CA GLY A 137 -0.15 16.02 -4.66
C GLY A 137 -0.65 17.01 -3.60
N ARG A 138 -1.19 16.56 -2.47
CA ARG A 138 -1.64 17.39 -1.35
C ARG A 138 -0.60 17.38 -0.24
N SER A 139 -0.30 18.55 0.34
CA SER A 139 0.55 18.68 1.53
C SER A 139 -0.30 19.06 2.73
N VAL A 140 -0.21 18.29 3.80
CA VAL A 140 -0.89 18.55 5.09
C VAL A 140 0.18 18.90 6.12
N PRO A 141 0.14 20.10 6.74
CA PRO A 141 1.09 20.45 7.79
C PRO A 141 0.88 19.55 9.01
N LEU A 142 1.96 18.97 9.53
CA LEU A 142 1.96 18.17 10.75
C LEU A 142 2.37 18.99 11.98
N GLY A 143 3.10 20.09 11.77
CA GLY A 143 3.43 21.04 12.83
C GLY A 143 4.73 21.80 12.58
N GLU A 144 5.09 22.62 13.55
CA GLU A 144 6.35 23.35 13.59
C GLU A 144 7.02 23.14 14.95
N ALA A 145 8.34 22.98 14.93
CA ALA A 145 9.15 22.83 16.13
C ALA A 145 10.49 23.56 15.95
N ARG A 146 11.25 23.70 17.02
CA ARG A 146 12.60 24.26 16.99
C ARG A 146 13.61 23.19 17.36
N THR A 147 14.79 23.24 16.75
CA THR A 147 15.89 22.33 17.09
C THR A 147 16.35 22.55 18.53
N ASP A 148 16.63 21.45 19.24
CA ASP A 148 17.26 21.49 20.56
C ASP A 148 18.78 21.72 20.48
N SER A 149 19.48 21.66 21.62
CA SER A 149 20.94 21.82 21.67
C SER A 149 21.73 20.72 20.94
N LYS A 150 21.08 19.62 20.56
CA LYS A 150 21.65 18.52 19.77
C LYS A 150 21.24 18.61 18.29
N GLY A 151 20.57 19.68 17.88
CA GLY A 151 20.12 19.85 16.51
C GLY A 151 18.91 18.99 16.16
N VAL A 152 18.13 18.54 17.15
CA VAL A 152 16.97 17.65 16.94
C VAL A 152 15.68 18.40 17.19
N ALA A 153 14.73 18.31 16.25
CA ALA A 153 13.35 18.71 16.44
C ALA A 153 12.45 17.47 16.45
N ARG A 154 11.54 17.36 17.42
CA ARG A 154 10.60 16.23 17.54
C ARG A 154 9.18 16.67 17.24
N PHE A 155 8.47 15.81 16.52
CA PHE A 155 7.08 15.98 16.15
C PHE A 155 6.29 14.76 16.56
N GLU A 156 5.05 15.00 16.95
CA GLU A 156 4.05 13.98 17.23
C GLU A 156 2.76 14.39 16.54
N ALA A 157 2.24 13.54 15.64
CA ALA A 157 1.01 13.83 14.93
C ALA A 157 0.23 12.55 14.59
N PRO A 158 -1.10 12.51 14.75
CA PRO A 158 -1.88 11.36 14.32
C PRO A 158 -1.97 11.29 12.78
N LEU A 159 -1.92 10.07 12.24
CA LEU A 159 -2.14 9.83 10.81
C LEU A 159 -3.54 9.25 10.59
N THR A 160 -4.36 9.93 9.80
CA THR A 160 -5.80 9.61 9.68
C THR A 160 -6.17 8.93 8.36
N GLU A 161 -5.25 8.82 7.41
CA GLU A 161 -5.53 8.21 6.11
C GLU A 161 -4.47 7.15 5.74
N LYS A 162 -4.93 5.95 5.35
CA LYS A 162 -4.08 4.85 4.88
C LYS A 162 -3.47 5.14 3.51
N GLY A 163 -2.25 4.68 3.25
CA GLY A 163 -1.56 4.59 1.96
C GLY A 163 -0.16 5.23 1.98
N GLU A 164 0.48 5.26 0.81
CA GLU A 164 1.78 5.91 0.63
C GLU A 164 1.73 7.42 0.88
N ALA A 165 2.76 7.92 1.55
CA ALA A 165 2.99 9.34 1.79
C ALA A 165 4.49 9.65 1.94
N ASP A 166 4.84 10.92 1.82
CA ASP A 166 6.17 11.45 2.07
C ASP A 166 6.15 12.37 3.29
N ILE A 167 7.02 12.12 4.26
CA ILE A 167 7.27 13.04 5.37
C ILE A 167 8.33 14.05 4.90
N ILE A 168 7.92 15.32 4.81
CA ILE A 168 8.75 16.43 4.36
C ILE A 168 9.08 17.32 5.55
N ALA A 169 10.36 17.41 5.89
CA ALA A 169 10.87 18.38 6.84
C ALA A 169 11.52 19.55 6.09
N ARG A 170 11.19 20.78 6.48
CA ARG A 170 11.80 22.00 5.94
C ARG A 170 12.37 22.83 7.06
N LEU A 171 13.66 23.10 6.98
CA LEU A 171 14.34 24.11 7.80
C LEU A 171 13.94 25.48 7.27
N GLN A 172 13.40 26.35 8.12
CA GLN A 172 12.95 27.69 7.73
C GLN A 172 13.67 28.75 8.55
N GLY A 173 14.35 29.66 7.85
CA GLY A 173 14.84 30.92 8.43
C GLY A 173 16.32 30.93 8.77
N GLY A 174 16.99 32.00 8.33
CA GLY A 174 18.40 32.29 8.61
C GLY A 174 19.27 32.28 7.36
N GLN A 175 20.54 31.89 7.53
CA GLN A 175 21.52 31.75 6.43
C GLN A 175 21.51 30.36 5.78
N VAL A 176 20.71 29.42 6.30
CA VAL A 176 20.71 28.01 5.89
C VAL A 176 19.29 27.54 5.64
N ASP A 177 19.01 27.17 4.39
CA ASP A 177 17.80 26.47 3.99
C ASP A 177 18.13 24.98 3.75
N GLY A 178 17.15 24.12 4.02
CA GLY A 178 17.29 22.68 3.84
C GLY A 178 15.93 21.98 3.79
N GLN A 179 15.86 20.90 3.03
CA GLN A 179 14.69 20.04 2.95
C GLN A 179 15.12 18.58 2.98
N ALA A 180 14.40 17.78 3.76
CA ALA A 180 14.53 16.34 3.77
C ALA A 180 13.17 15.70 3.49
N VAL A 181 13.19 14.59 2.76
CA VAL A 181 12.01 13.79 2.42
C VAL A 181 12.28 12.36 2.82
N ARG A 182 11.32 11.72 3.48
CA ARG A 182 11.37 10.29 3.79
C ARG A 182 10.02 9.64 3.49
N PRO A 183 9.97 8.56 2.69
CA PRO A 183 8.73 7.86 2.42
C PRO A 183 8.19 7.20 3.70
N LEU A 184 6.88 7.04 3.75
CA LEU A 184 6.16 6.40 4.85
C LEU A 184 4.89 5.76 4.29
N ARG A 185 4.65 4.49 4.63
CA ARG A 185 3.41 3.80 4.31
C ARG A 185 2.51 3.74 5.54
N VAL A 186 1.33 4.35 5.45
CA VAL A 186 0.34 4.35 6.54
C VAL A 186 -0.64 3.21 6.33
N VAL A 187 -0.78 2.31 7.31
CA VAL A 187 -1.53 1.06 7.15
C VAL A 187 -2.50 0.82 8.30
N ASP A 188 -3.41 -0.12 8.10
CA ASP A 188 -4.03 -0.83 9.22
C ASP A 188 -3.21 -2.09 9.46
N TYR A 189 -2.71 -2.26 10.68
CA TYR A 189 -1.79 -3.36 10.98
C TYR A 189 -2.42 -4.74 10.75
N ARG A 190 -3.73 -4.89 10.91
CA ARG A 190 -4.40 -6.17 10.64
C ARG A 190 -4.38 -6.48 9.16
N GLU A 191 -4.80 -5.53 8.34
CA GLU A 191 -4.81 -5.68 6.88
C GLU A 191 -3.40 -5.93 6.35
N GLU A 192 -2.43 -5.16 6.86
CA GLU A 192 -1.02 -5.28 6.49
C GLU A 192 -0.43 -6.66 6.79
N ILE A 193 -0.71 -7.23 7.96
CA ILE A 193 -0.25 -8.58 8.33
C ILE A 193 -0.84 -9.63 7.39
N VAL A 194 -2.13 -9.51 7.08
CA VAL A 194 -2.81 -10.44 6.16
C VAL A 194 -2.20 -10.34 4.77
N GLU A 195 -2.06 -9.13 4.23
CA GLU A 195 -1.45 -8.88 2.92
C GLU A 195 -0.01 -9.40 2.86
N THR A 196 0.81 -9.11 3.87
CA THR A 196 2.20 -9.58 3.94
C THR A 196 2.31 -11.10 3.92
N PHE A 197 1.41 -11.81 4.62
CA PHE A 197 1.41 -13.27 4.62
C PHE A 197 0.97 -13.85 3.28
N GLU A 198 -0.09 -13.30 2.68
CA GLU A 198 -0.57 -13.75 1.36
C GLU A 198 0.48 -13.48 0.27
N ASP A 199 1.18 -12.35 0.33
CA ASP A 199 2.31 -12.04 -0.56
C ASP A 199 3.46 -13.04 -0.38
N PHE A 200 3.79 -13.40 0.87
CA PHE A 200 4.79 -14.42 1.16
C PHE A 200 4.39 -15.79 0.58
N LYS A 201 3.13 -16.18 0.74
CA LYS A 201 2.62 -17.44 0.19
C LYS A 201 2.59 -17.44 -1.34
N ALA A 202 2.20 -16.33 -1.96
CA ALA A 202 2.21 -16.17 -3.41
C ALA A 202 3.63 -16.16 -3.99
N TRP A 203 4.57 -15.52 -3.29
CA TRP A 203 5.98 -15.64 -3.61
C TRP A 203 6.42 -17.11 -3.54
N ALA A 204 6.13 -17.81 -2.45
CA ALA A 204 6.54 -19.19 -2.27
C ALA A 204 5.94 -20.13 -3.34
N ASP A 205 4.66 -19.97 -3.68
CA ASP A 205 3.98 -20.68 -4.78
C ASP A 205 4.68 -20.44 -6.13
N SER A 206 5.17 -19.22 -6.37
CA SER A 206 5.92 -18.89 -7.59
C SER A 206 7.33 -19.48 -7.65
N GLN A 207 7.91 -19.83 -6.49
CA GLN A 207 9.29 -20.31 -6.37
C GLN A 207 9.39 -21.82 -6.17
N PHE A 208 8.38 -22.44 -5.56
CA PHE A 208 8.44 -23.83 -5.12
C PHE A 208 7.21 -24.62 -5.57
N ASP A 209 7.43 -25.72 -6.27
CA ASP A 209 6.38 -26.57 -6.84
C ASP A 209 5.55 -27.33 -5.78
N PHE A 210 6.08 -27.48 -4.57
CA PHE A 210 5.40 -28.11 -3.45
C PHE A 210 4.47 -27.18 -2.66
N VAL A 211 4.45 -25.88 -2.99
CA VAL A 211 3.52 -24.90 -2.40
C VAL A 211 2.32 -24.73 -3.32
N ASP A 212 1.13 -24.58 -2.73
CA ASP A 212 -0.12 -24.29 -3.45
C ASP A 212 -0.90 -23.20 -2.71
N LEU A 213 -1.35 -22.17 -3.45
CA LEU A 213 -2.18 -21.08 -2.90
C LEU A 213 -3.47 -21.52 -2.20
N ARG A 214 -3.95 -22.75 -2.41
CA ARG A 214 -5.14 -23.32 -1.74
C ARG A 214 -4.86 -23.91 -0.36
N MET A 215 -3.59 -24.08 0.02
CA MET A 215 -3.21 -24.57 1.35
C MET A 215 -3.73 -23.64 2.45
N THR A 216 -4.09 -24.19 3.60
CA THR A 216 -4.26 -23.38 4.81
C THR A 216 -2.91 -22.82 5.27
N ALA A 217 -2.90 -21.81 6.14
CA ALA A 217 -1.66 -21.22 6.65
C ALA A 217 -0.77 -22.26 7.36
N ARG A 218 -1.37 -23.18 8.11
CA ARG A 218 -0.67 -24.29 8.79
C ARG A 218 -0.10 -25.30 7.81
N GLU A 219 -0.92 -25.77 6.86
CA GLU A 219 -0.44 -26.69 5.81
C GLU A 219 0.70 -26.07 5.00
N PHE A 220 0.63 -24.77 4.70
CA PHE A 220 1.69 -24.06 4.02
C PHE A 220 3.01 -24.10 4.80
N VAL A 221 3.01 -23.79 6.10
CA VAL A 221 4.24 -23.82 6.92
C VAL A 221 4.81 -25.23 7.05
N ASP A 222 3.96 -26.23 7.29
CA ASP A 222 4.40 -27.62 7.37
C ASP A 222 5.09 -28.05 6.06
N ARG A 223 4.45 -27.76 4.92
CA ARG A 223 4.98 -28.08 3.60
C ARG A 223 6.23 -27.27 3.26
N PHE A 224 6.29 -26.01 3.65
CA PHE A 224 7.45 -25.15 3.42
C PHE A 224 8.67 -25.63 4.20
N ALA A 225 8.49 -25.98 5.48
CA ALA A 225 9.55 -26.53 6.31
C ALA A 225 10.04 -27.90 5.80
N ASP A 226 9.12 -28.79 5.40
CA ASP A 226 9.46 -30.10 4.83
C ASP A 226 10.17 -29.98 3.47
N GLY A 227 9.70 -29.06 2.62
CA GLY A 227 10.25 -28.80 1.29
C GLY A 227 11.60 -28.06 1.31
N ARG A 228 11.93 -27.36 2.40
CA ARG A 228 13.21 -26.66 2.59
C ARG A 228 13.90 -27.07 3.90
N PRO A 229 14.61 -28.21 3.91
CA PRO A 229 15.38 -28.65 5.06
C PRO A 229 16.37 -27.58 5.52
N GLY A 230 16.36 -27.27 6.82
CA GLY A 230 17.19 -26.22 7.41
C GLY A 230 16.46 -24.89 7.63
N THR A 231 15.23 -24.75 7.13
CA THR A 231 14.38 -23.61 7.46
C THR A 231 14.06 -23.61 8.96
N PRO A 232 14.27 -22.49 9.68
CA PRO A 232 13.92 -22.43 11.09
C PRO A 232 12.39 -22.42 11.24
N VAL A 233 11.85 -23.44 11.91
CA VAL A 233 10.40 -23.64 12.09
C VAL A 233 9.79 -22.60 13.01
N ALA A 234 10.50 -22.20 14.09
CA ALA A 234 9.95 -21.29 15.08
C ALA A 234 9.56 -19.89 14.52
N PRO A 235 10.34 -19.25 13.63
CA PRO A 235 9.90 -18.06 12.91
C PRO A 235 8.66 -18.28 12.02
N LEU A 236 8.58 -19.40 11.29
CA LEU A 236 7.41 -19.72 10.47
C LEU A 236 6.14 -19.87 11.30
N ASP A 237 6.22 -20.60 12.42
CA ASP A 237 5.12 -20.76 13.37
C ASP A 237 4.65 -19.40 13.89
N ARG A 238 5.59 -18.51 14.25
CA ARG A 238 5.27 -17.16 14.72
C ARG A 238 4.53 -16.34 13.66
N ILE A 239 4.94 -16.44 12.39
CA ILE A 239 4.28 -15.76 11.28
C ILE A 239 2.84 -16.26 11.13
N VAL A 240 2.62 -17.57 11.14
CA VAL A 240 1.28 -18.15 11.02
C VAL A 240 0.40 -17.81 12.22
N ASP A 241 0.92 -17.90 13.44
CA ASP A 241 0.18 -17.51 14.64
C ASP A 241 -0.31 -16.06 14.57
N ILE A 242 0.55 -15.14 14.12
CA ILE A 242 0.21 -13.72 13.95
C ILE A 242 -0.79 -13.50 12.81
N TYR A 243 -0.63 -14.22 11.69
CA TYR A 243 -1.58 -14.20 10.59
C TYR A 243 -2.96 -14.70 11.04
N GLU A 244 -3.05 -15.85 11.70
CA GLU A 244 -4.32 -16.42 12.17
C GLU A 244 -5.00 -15.52 13.20
N LEU A 245 -4.23 -14.94 14.12
CA LEU A 245 -4.73 -13.90 15.03
C LEU A 245 -5.33 -12.72 14.25
N SER A 246 -4.64 -12.27 13.20
CA SER A 246 -5.06 -11.10 12.41
C SER A 246 -6.22 -11.41 11.46
N ASN A 247 -6.32 -12.62 10.94
CA ASN A 247 -7.34 -13.02 9.97
C ASN A 247 -8.63 -13.53 10.63
N TYR A 248 -8.52 -14.23 11.76
CA TYR A 248 -9.66 -14.96 12.36
C TYR A 248 -10.10 -14.44 13.73
N SER A 249 -9.33 -13.57 14.39
CA SER A 249 -9.66 -13.06 15.72
C SER A 249 -10.06 -11.58 15.73
N GLU A 250 -10.96 -11.21 16.62
CA GLU A 250 -11.33 -9.81 16.89
C GLU A 250 -10.35 -9.10 17.86
N HIS A 251 -9.35 -9.81 18.39
CA HIS A 251 -8.36 -9.20 19.29
C HIS A 251 -7.65 -8.01 18.64
N PRO A 252 -7.38 -6.91 19.37
CA PRO A 252 -6.65 -5.77 18.84
C PRO A 252 -5.30 -6.18 18.25
N VAL A 253 -5.00 -5.65 17.06
CA VAL A 253 -3.72 -5.81 16.38
C VAL A 253 -3.04 -4.46 16.33
N ASP A 254 -1.88 -4.35 16.97
CA ASP A 254 -1.12 -3.12 17.10
C ASP A 254 0.27 -3.24 16.44
N ARG A 255 1.07 -2.19 16.59
CA ARG A 255 2.45 -2.14 16.11
C ARG A 255 3.29 -3.29 16.66
N SER A 256 3.10 -3.68 17.92
CA SER A 256 3.93 -4.73 18.54
C SER A 256 3.68 -6.07 17.84
N THR A 257 2.43 -6.40 17.55
CA THR A 257 2.07 -7.59 16.77
C THR A 257 2.67 -7.56 15.37
N TYR A 258 2.55 -6.44 14.66
CA TYR A 258 3.18 -6.26 13.34
C TYR A 258 4.70 -6.41 13.39
N THR A 259 5.36 -5.76 14.35
CA THR A 259 6.81 -5.78 14.53
C THR A 259 7.32 -7.21 14.74
N ARG A 260 6.62 -8.01 15.54
CA ARG A 260 6.96 -9.43 15.77
C ARG A 260 6.88 -10.28 14.50
N MET A 261 5.98 -9.96 13.58
CA MET A 261 5.90 -10.63 12.28
C MET A 261 7.10 -10.25 11.39
N VAL A 262 7.43 -8.96 11.33
CA VAL A 262 8.59 -8.47 10.58
C VAL A 262 9.88 -9.09 11.11
N GLU A 263 10.07 -9.14 12.43
CA GLU A 263 11.22 -9.80 13.05
C GLU A 263 11.34 -11.27 12.63
N ALA A 264 10.23 -12.01 12.60
CA ALA A 264 10.23 -13.41 12.15
C ALA A 264 10.61 -13.55 10.66
N PHE A 265 10.17 -12.63 9.80
CA PHE A 265 10.64 -12.61 8.42
C PHE A 265 12.14 -12.31 8.30
N LEU A 266 12.65 -11.35 9.07
CA LEU A 266 14.09 -11.04 9.11
C LEU A 266 14.91 -12.23 9.64
N GLU A 267 14.38 -13.00 10.61
CA GLU A 267 14.98 -14.24 11.09
C GLU A 267 15.04 -15.30 9.97
N LEU A 268 14.00 -15.44 9.15
CA LEU A 268 13.98 -16.35 7.99
C LEU A 268 14.93 -15.91 6.87
N GLU A 269 14.94 -14.62 6.55
CA GLU A 269 15.85 -14.02 5.57
C GLU A 269 17.32 -14.25 5.98
N SER A 270 17.64 -13.97 7.25
CA SER A 270 19.00 -14.18 7.79
C SER A 270 19.44 -15.64 7.77
N ALA A 271 18.50 -16.59 7.77
CA ALA A 271 18.75 -18.02 7.65
C ALA A 271 18.84 -18.51 6.19
N GLY A 272 18.66 -17.61 5.20
CA GLY A 272 18.61 -17.97 3.77
C GLY A 272 17.35 -18.74 3.37
N ALA A 273 16.33 -18.78 4.24
CA ALA A 273 15.08 -19.49 3.97
C ALA A 273 14.18 -18.77 2.96
N LEU A 274 14.47 -17.50 2.67
CA LEU A 274 13.77 -16.68 1.68
C LEU A 274 14.57 -16.49 0.38
N ASP A 275 15.74 -17.12 0.26
CA ASP A 275 16.48 -17.12 -1.00
C ASP A 275 15.72 -18.02 -1.99
N GLY A 276 15.40 -17.49 -3.18
CA GLY A 276 14.78 -18.29 -4.25
C GLY A 276 15.72 -19.39 -4.74
N GLU A 277 15.19 -20.39 -5.45
CA GLU A 277 16.06 -21.28 -6.20
C GLU A 277 16.75 -20.45 -7.29
N GLU A 278 18.07 -20.24 -7.17
CA GLU A 278 18.86 -19.78 -8.31
C GLU A 278 18.61 -20.80 -9.43
N SER A 279 17.83 -20.41 -10.44
CA SER A 279 17.42 -21.29 -11.54
C SER A 279 18.66 -21.98 -12.12
N ARG A 280 18.81 -23.27 -11.82
CA ARG A 280 19.86 -24.14 -12.37
C ARG A 280 19.47 -24.67 -13.74
#